data_AF-A0A359MZ50-F1
#
_entry.id   AF-A0A359MZ50-F1
#
_cell.length_a   1.000
_cell.length_b   1.000
_cell.length_c   1.000
_cell.angle_alpha   90.00
_cell.angle_beta   90.00
_cell.angle_gamma   90.00
#
_symmetry.space_group_name_H-M   'P 1'
#
loop_
_entity.id
_entity.type
_entity.pdbx_description
1 polymer ?
#
loop_
_entity_poly.entity_id
_entity_poly.type
_entity_poly.pdbx_seq_one_letter_code
_entity_poly.pdbx_strand_id
1 'polypeptide(L)'
;MRYNFTFLEYLLYEVKKISQKSFFFFKKRVKTYKNKKMIEDSNFFLLIFGLVISLSLLSFIFYFAVSKTYIYINPELGVKTVSRNIIYSMQNDSSLLDGKNVIQTRNITAEDSLDYTFNVSTIDKKSTKNAYGSVEIYNELRQEQIFKPNTRFVTDSGLVFRSSEWAKVPPATSAS
;
A
#
# COMPACT_ATOMS: atom_id res chain seq x y z
N MET A 1 -32.66 40.17 23.32
CA MET A 1 -32.54 38.73 23.65
C MET A 1 -31.34 38.18 22.90
N ARG A 2 -30.32 37.71 23.62
CA ARG A 2 -29.10 37.11 23.04
C ARG A 2 -29.43 35.70 22.58
N TYR A 3 -29.50 35.49 21.27
CA TYR A 3 -29.64 34.14 20.73
C TYR A 3 -28.26 33.54 20.52
N ASN A 4 -27.93 32.46 21.22
CA ASN A 4 -26.79 31.59 20.93
C ASN A 4 -27.16 30.70 19.74
N PHE A 5 -27.06 31.21 18.52
CA PHE A 5 -27.20 30.42 17.31
C PHE A 5 -25.84 30.12 16.71
N THR A 6 -25.66 28.91 16.19
CA THR A 6 -24.58 28.66 15.23
C THR A 6 -24.87 29.40 13.91
N PHE A 7 -23.82 29.78 13.17
CA PHE A 7 -23.98 30.54 11.91
C PHE A 7 -24.99 29.92 10.94
N LEU A 8 -25.02 28.59 10.90
CA LEU A 8 -25.89 27.82 10.01
C LEU A 8 -27.36 27.92 10.44
N GLU A 9 -27.66 27.87 11.74
CA GLU A 9 -29.00 28.07 12.27
C GLU A 9 -29.50 29.50 12.01
N TYR A 10 -28.62 30.49 12.11
CA TYR A 10 -28.95 31.88 11.79
C TYR A 10 -29.28 32.06 10.30
N LEU A 11 -28.50 31.45 9.40
CA LEU A 11 -28.72 31.51 7.96
C LEU A 11 -30.04 30.85 7.56
N LEU A 12 -30.33 29.66 8.09
CA LEU A 12 -31.61 28.97 7.84
C LEU A 12 -32.80 29.79 8.35
N TYR A 13 -32.65 30.44 9.51
CA TYR A 13 -33.66 31.34 10.05
C TYR A 13 -33.92 32.54 9.12
N GLU A 14 -32.87 33.18 8.61
CA GLU A 14 -32.96 34.30 7.65
C GLU A 14 -33.67 33.88 6.35
N VAL A 15 -33.28 32.76 5.75
CA VAL A 15 -33.90 32.25 4.50
C VAL A 15 -35.39 31.95 4.72
N LYS A 16 -35.73 31.31 5.84
CA LYS A 16 -37.13 30.99 6.18
C LYS A 16 -37.96 32.26 6.39
N LYS A 17 -37.38 33.28 7.03
CA LYS A 17 -38.00 34.59 7.24
C LYS A 17 -38.24 35.34 5.92
N ILE A 18 -37.28 35.32 5.00
CA ILE A 18 -37.41 35.91 3.66
C ILE A 18 -38.50 35.18 2.86
N SER A 19 -38.50 33.85 2.87
CA SER A 19 -39.50 33.02 2.20
C SER A 19 -40.92 33.31 2.71
N GLN A 20 -41.10 33.39 4.03
CA GLN A 20 -42.39 33.73 4.64
C GLN A 20 -42.85 35.16 4.31
N LYS A 21 -41.95 36.14 4.34
CA LYS A 21 -42.28 37.51 3.90
C LYS A 21 -42.69 37.53 2.43
N SER A 22 -41.94 36.85 1.57
CA SER A 22 -42.25 36.78 0.14
C SER A 22 -43.61 36.13 -0.09
N PHE A 23 -43.89 34.98 0.54
CA PHE A 23 -45.19 34.30 0.48
C PHE A 23 -46.35 35.18 0.98
N PHE A 24 -46.14 35.94 2.06
CA PHE A 24 -47.14 36.87 2.58
C PHE A 24 -47.40 38.05 1.61
N PHE A 25 -46.36 38.56 0.94
CA PHE A 25 -46.50 39.56 -0.11
C PHE A 25 -47.28 39.00 -1.32
N PHE A 26 -47.03 37.74 -1.71
CA PHE A 26 -47.83 37.06 -2.74
C PHE A 26 -49.29 36.86 -2.30
N LYS A 27 -49.53 36.50 -1.03
CA LYS A 27 -50.88 36.28 -0.48
C LYS A 27 -51.68 37.58 -0.26
N LYS A 28 -51.03 38.73 -0.04
CA LYS A 28 -51.70 40.04 0.04
C LYS A 28 -52.13 40.61 -1.32
N ARG A 29 -51.71 40.00 -2.44
CA ARG A 29 -52.04 40.45 -3.81
C ARG A 29 -53.36 39.88 -4.36
N VAL A 30 -54.30 39.48 -3.51
CA VAL A 30 -55.62 39.00 -3.96
C VAL A 30 -56.69 40.06 -3.67
N LYS A 31 -57.27 40.57 -4.76
CA LYS A 31 -58.47 41.42 -4.90
C LYS A 31 -58.34 42.91 -4.57
N THR A 32 -57.67 43.63 -5.47
CA THR A 32 -58.08 45.00 -5.84
C THR A 32 -58.41 45.03 -7.33
N TYR A 33 -59.56 45.63 -7.66
CA TYR A 33 -60.16 45.68 -9.00
C TYR A 33 -59.19 46.30 -10.02
N LYS A 34 -59.04 45.61 -11.15
CA LYS A 34 -58.07 45.92 -12.21
C LYS A 34 -58.57 47.09 -13.06
N ASN A 35 -57.88 48.21 -13.06
CA ASN A 35 -57.68 48.91 -14.33
C ASN A 35 -56.47 48.24 -14.99
N LYS A 36 -56.75 47.22 -15.82
CA LYS A 36 -55.73 46.46 -16.52
C LYS A 36 -55.18 47.38 -17.61
N LYS A 37 -54.21 48.24 -17.27
CA LYS A 37 -53.27 48.72 -18.30
C LYS A 37 -52.60 47.47 -18.84
N MET A 38 -53.04 47.08 -20.03
CA MET A 38 -52.39 46.14 -20.91
C MET A 38 -50.93 46.56 -21.01
N ILE A 39 -50.05 45.86 -20.29
CA ILE A 39 -48.68 45.72 -20.75
C ILE A 39 -48.78 44.63 -21.80
N GLU A 40 -49.17 45.05 -23.01
CA GLU A 40 -49.40 44.18 -24.15
C GLU A 40 -48.28 44.36 -25.16
N ASP A 41 -47.04 44.26 -24.69
CA ASP A 41 -45.90 44.11 -25.58
C ASP A 41 -45.28 42.74 -25.34
N SER A 42 -45.92 41.72 -25.92
CA SER A 42 -45.41 40.33 -25.97
C SER A 42 -43.94 40.28 -26.44
N ASN A 43 -43.58 41.24 -27.29
CA ASN A 43 -42.24 41.42 -27.83
C ASN A 43 -41.20 41.82 -26.77
N PHE A 44 -41.57 42.58 -25.74
CA PHE A 44 -40.63 42.98 -24.68
C PHE A 44 -40.22 41.78 -23.82
N PHE A 45 -41.15 40.86 -23.55
CA PHE A 45 -40.86 39.62 -22.85
C PHE A 45 -39.93 38.70 -23.67
N LEU A 46 -40.18 38.59 -24.98
CA LEU A 46 -39.30 37.86 -25.90
C LEU A 46 -37.90 38.48 -25.97
N LEU A 47 -37.79 39.82 -25.95
CA LEU A 47 -36.51 40.53 -25.94
C LEU A 47 -35.75 40.23 -24.64
N ILE A 48 -36.39 40.33 -23.48
CA ILE A 48 -35.77 39.99 -22.19
C ILE A 48 -35.33 38.53 -22.19
N PHE A 49 -36.17 37.61 -22.64
CA PHE A 49 -35.84 36.19 -22.67
C PHE A 49 -34.67 35.89 -23.61
N GLY A 50 -34.64 36.50 -24.81
CA GLY A 50 -33.52 36.40 -25.73
C GLY A 50 -32.23 37.00 -25.17
N LEU A 51 -32.31 38.12 -24.45
CA LEU A 51 -31.17 38.74 -23.78
C LEU A 51 -30.61 37.84 -22.68
N VAL A 52 -31.48 37.23 -21.87
CA VAL A 52 -31.07 36.27 -20.83
C VAL A 52 -30.39 35.05 -21.46
N ILE A 53 -30.95 34.49 -22.54
CA ILE A 53 -30.34 33.37 -23.27
C ILE A 53 -28.97 33.76 -23.84
N SER A 54 -28.87 34.94 -24.46
CA SER A 54 -27.62 35.44 -25.03
C SER A 54 -26.52 35.60 -23.96
N LEU A 55 -26.86 36.21 -22.82
CA LEU A 55 -25.92 36.41 -21.72
C LEU A 55 -25.51 35.10 -21.05
N SER A 56 -26.45 34.15 -20.94
CA SER A 56 -26.20 32.81 -20.42
C SER A 56 -25.26 32.02 -21.35
N LEU A 57 -25.50 32.06 -22.66
CA LEU A 57 -24.66 31.39 -23.65
C LEU A 57 -23.24 31.96 -23.66
N LEU A 58 -23.11 33.29 -23.59
CA LEU A 58 -21.82 33.95 -23.51
C LEU A 58 -21.05 33.50 -22.26
N SER A 59 -21.70 33.51 -21.10
CA SER A 59 -21.10 33.05 -19.84
C SER A 59 -20.69 31.58 -19.89
N PHE A 60 -21.48 30.74 -20.58
CA PHE A 60 -21.16 29.33 -20.78
C PHE A 60 -19.89 29.15 -21.62
N ILE A 61 -19.77 29.87 -22.75
CA ILE A 61 -18.58 29.81 -23.60
C ILE A 61 -17.35 30.32 -22.83
N PHE A 62 -17.47 31.41 -22.09
CA PHE A 62 -16.38 31.91 -21.24
C PHE A 62 -15.97 30.90 -20.16
N TYR A 63 -16.93 30.26 -19.50
CA TYR A 63 -16.65 29.24 -18.48
C TYR A 63 -15.81 28.08 -19.05
N PHE A 64 -16.08 27.68 -20.29
CA PHE A 64 -15.32 26.62 -20.97
C PHE A 64 -14.01 27.10 -21.60
N ALA A 65 -13.97 28.33 -22.11
CA ALA A 65 -12.79 28.89 -22.78
C ALA A 65 -11.72 29.35 -21.79
N VAL A 66 -12.09 29.73 -20.56
CA VAL A 66 -11.13 30.12 -19.52
C VAL A 66 -10.40 28.87 -19.01
N SER A 67 -9.12 28.77 -19.38
CA SER A 67 -8.24 27.72 -18.88
C SER A 67 -8.11 27.81 -17.35
N LYS A 68 -8.51 26.74 -16.64
CA LYS A 68 -8.26 26.63 -15.20
C LYS A 68 -6.78 26.37 -14.96
N THR A 69 -6.12 27.28 -14.26
CA THR A 69 -4.72 27.11 -13.86
C THR A 69 -4.67 26.38 -12.53
N TYR A 70 -4.16 25.15 -12.52
CA TYR A 70 -3.95 24.39 -11.30
C TYR A 70 -2.55 24.70 -10.75
N ILE A 71 -2.50 25.30 -9.56
CA ILE A 71 -1.24 25.56 -8.84
C ILE A 71 -1.00 24.37 -7.91
N TYR A 72 0.04 23.59 -8.19
CA TYR A 72 0.49 22.51 -7.31
C TYR A 72 1.61 23.03 -6.42
N ILE A 73 1.36 23.13 -5.12
CA ILE A 73 2.37 23.46 -4.11
C ILE A 73 2.86 22.14 -3.53
N ASN A 74 4.05 21.71 -3.94
CA ASN A 74 4.73 20.57 -3.31
C ASN A 74 5.72 21.10 -2.28
N PRO A 75 5.45 20.98 -0.96
CA PRO A 75 6.42 21.39 0.05
C PRO A 75 7.64 20.47 0.00
N GLU A 76 8.82 21.07 -0.06
CA GLU A 76 10.08 20.34 0.12
C GLU A 76 10.24 19.99 1.60
N LEU A 77 10.02 18.71 1.95
CA LEU A 77 10.22 18.22 3.31
C LEU A 77 11.70 17.92 3.54
N GLY A 78 12.45 18.94 3.96
CA GLY A 78 13.81 18.78 4.44
C GLY A 78 13.84 18.11 5.82
N VAL A 79 13.94 16.78 5.85
CA VAL A 79 14.15 16.06 7.12
C VAL A 79 15.57 16.30 7.60
N LYS A 80 15.75 17.20 8.57
CA LYS A 80 17.01 17.35 9.29
C LYS A 80 17.11 16.25 10.34
N THR A 81 17.91 15.22 10.07
CA THR A 81 18.24 14.19 11.04
C THR A 81 19.17 14.78 12.10
N VAL A 82 18.63 15.12 13.26
CA VAL A 82 19.44 15.48 14.42
C VAL A 82 19.70 14.21 15.22
N SER A 83 20.95 13.75 15.25
CA SER A 83 21.36 12.68 16.15
C SER A 83 21.25 13.18 17.59
N ARG A 84 20.36 12.57 18.38
CA ARG A 84 20.24 12.81 19.83
C ARG A 84 20.44 11.48 20.56
N ASN A 85 21.21 11.52 21.63
CA ASN A 85 21.47 10.34 22.47
C ASN A 85 20.29 10.09 23.42
N ILE A 86 19.24 9.42 22.96
CA ILE A 86 18.07 9.13 23.79
C ILE A 86 18.43 8.04 24.81
N ILE A 87 18.30 8.35 26.09
CA ILE A 87 18.50 7.37 27.17
C ILE A 87 17.13 6.85 27.61
N TYR A 88 16.97 5.52 27.63
CA TYR A 88 15.77 4.88 28.16
C TYR A 88 15.97 4.57 29.65
N SER A 89 15.05 5.00 30.51
CA SER A 89 15.08 4.69 31.94
C SER A 89 13.76 4.08 32.40
N MET A 90 13.81 3.21 33.40
CA MET A 90 12.61 2.70 34.05
C MET A 90 11.88 3.84 34.78
N GLN A 91 10.55 3.85 34.69
CA GLN A 91 9.71 4.84 35.36
C GLN A 91 9.83 4.70 36.89
N ASN A 92 10.37 5.73 37.55
CA ASN A 92 10.34 5.89 39.01
C ASN A 92 9.39 7.06 39.33
N ASP A 93 8.11 6.79 39.60
CA ASP A 93 7.04 7.64 40.21
C ASP A 93 7.00 9.17 39.96
N SER A 94 7.74 9.70 38.98
CA SER A 94 7.90 11.11 38.68
C SER A 94 7.51 11.40 37.22
N SER A 95 7.18 12.67 36.96
CA SER A 95 6.59 13.19 35.72
C SER A 95 7.27 12.68 34.44
N LEU A 96 6.47 12.35 33.42
CA LEU A 96 6.90 11.84 32.11
C LEU A 96 7.87 12.77 31.34
N LEU A 97 8.06 14.00 31.82
CA LEU A 97 8.86 15.04 31.18
C LEU A 97 10.02 15.53 32.07
N ASP A 98 10.35 14.83 33.16
CA ASP A 98 11.30 15.32 34.19
C ASP A 98 12.79 15.21 33.78
N GLY A 99 13.08 14.93 32.51
CA GLY A 99 14.45 14.79 32.02
C GLY A 99 14.61 15.26 30.58
N LYS A 100 15.59 16.15 30.34
CA LYS A 100 16.06 16.43 28.98
C LYS A 100 16.68 15.13 28.45
N ASN A 101 16.15 14.60 27.34
CA ASN A 101 16.72 13.47 26.61
C ASN A 101 16.58 12.09 27.29
N VAL A 102 15.64 11.95 28.25
CA VAL A 102 15.31 10.67 28.89
C VAL A 102 13.86 10.31 28.56
N ILE A 103 13.64 9.13 27.98
CA ILE A 103 12.29 8.59 27.74
C ILE A 103 12.03 7.53 28.81
N GLN A 104 11.08 7.82 29.70
CA GLN A 104 10.64 6.84 30.69
C GLN A 104 9.73 5.81 30.04
N THR A 105 10.06 4.53 30.16
CA THR A 105 9.28 3.42 29.58
C THR A 105 8.66 2.57 30.68
N ARG A 106 7.44 2.08 30.43
CA ARG A 106 6.78 1.08 31.27
C ARG A 106 7.03 -0.30 30.69
N ASN A 107 7.38 -1.27 31.52
CA ASN A 107 7.43 -2.67 31.12
C ASN A 107 6.02 -3.17 30.83
N ILE A 108 5.80 -3.66 29.61
CA ILE A 108 4.61 -4.40 29.22
C ILE A 108 5.08 -5.81 28.91
N THR A 109 4.67 -6.76 29.74
CA THR A 109 4.92 -8.18 29.47
C THR A 109 3.76 -8.68 28.61
N ALA A 110 4.02 -8.89 27.32
CA ALA A 110 3.11 -9.56 26.42
C ALA A 110 3.66 -10.97 26.16
N GLU A 111 2.85 -11.98 26.46
CA GLU A 111 3.16 -13.37 26.12
C GLU A 111 2.71 -13.58 24.66
N ASP A 112 3.67 -13.78 23.76
CA ASP A 112 3.41 -14.02 22.34
C ASP A 112 3.77 -15.47 22.00
N SER A 113 2.79 -16.23 21.51
CA SER A 113 3.00 -17.62 21.10
C SER A 113 3.48 -17.65 19.65
N LEU A 114 4.79 -17.85 19.47
CA LEU A 114 5.39 -18.00 18.14
C LEU A 114 5.20 -19.44 17.63
N ASP A 115 4.10 -19.66 16.91
CA ASP A 115 3.85 -20.92 16.19
C ASP A 115 4.68 -20.97 14.89
N TYR A 116 5.83 -21.63 14.93
CA TYR A 116 6.64 -21.93 13.75
C TYR A 116 6.31 -23.32 13.19
N THR A 117 5.83 -23.35 11.95
CA THR A 117 5.70 -24.61 11.20
C THR A 117 6.96 -24.85 10.38
N PHE A 118 7.70 -25.93 10.69
CA PHE A 118 8.84 -26.36 9.88
C PHE A 118 8.36 -27.32 8.78
N ASN A 119 8.53 -26.91 7.53
CA ASN A 119 8.33 -27.81 6.39
C ASN A 119 9.50 -28.81 6.34
N VAL A 120 9.26 -30.03 6.82
CA VAL A 120 10.22 -31.12 6.68
C VAL A 120 10.02 -31.81 5.33
N SER A 121 11.04 -31.79 4.48
CA SER A 121 11.10 -32.66 3.31
C SER A 121 11.38 -34.09 3.79
N THR A 122 10.34 -34.86 4.05
CA THR A 122 10.50 -36.27 4.41
C THR A 122 10.90 -37.05 3.16
N ILE A 123 12.11 -37.64 3.20
CA ILE A 123 12.56 -38.60 2.19
C ILE A 123 11.70 -39.87 2.37
N ASP A 124 11.07 -40.33 1.30
CA ASP A 124 10.33 -41.60 1.31
C ASP A 124 11.28 -42.76 1.65
N LYS A 125 11.02 -43.41 2.79
CA LYS A 125 11.79 -44.57 3.26
C LYS A 125 11.84 -45.70 2.23
N LYS A 126 10.85 -45.80 1.32
CA LYS A 126 10.85 -46.80 0.24
C LYS A 126 11.76 -46.44 -0.94
N SER A 127 12.09 -45.16 -1.11
CA SER A 127 13.00 -44.65 -2.14
C SER A 127 14.48 -44.61 -1.66
N THR A 128 14.74 -44.93 -0.39
CA THR A 128 16.06 -44.81 0.27
C THR A 128 16.96 -46.04 0.03
N LYS A 129 17.00 -46.59 -1.18
CA LYS A 129 18.01 -47.61 -1.54
C LYS A 129 19.01 -47.01 -2.50
N ASN A 130 20.26 -46.90 -2.06
CA ASN A 130 21.36 -46.50 -2.94
C ASN A 130 21.42 -47.43 -4.14
N ALA A 131 21.73 -46.89 -5.32
CA ALA A 131 21.97 -47.71 -6.50
C ALA A 131 23.25 -48.54 -6.29
N TYR A 132 23.20 -49.82 -6.68
CA TYR A 132 24.34 -50.73 -6.66
C TYR A 132 24.61 -51.23 -8.08
N GLY A 133 25.87 -51.47 -8.40
CA GLY A 133 26.30 -51.96 -9.71
C GLY A 133 27.69 -52.59 -9.63
N SER A 134 28.08 -53.27 -10.70
CA SER A 134 29.44 -53.79 -10.86
C SER A 134 30.25 -52.83 -11.73
N VAL A 135 31.51 -52.59 -11.36
CA VAL A 135 32.46 -51.78 -12.13
C VAL A 135 33.66 -52.66 -12.43
N GLU A 136 34.02 -52.75 -13.71
CA GLU A 136 35.23 -53.45 -14.14
C GLU A 136 36.39 -52.47 -14.18
N ILE A 137 37.50 -52.83 -13.52
CA ILE A 137 38.67 -51.97 -13.37
C ILE A 137 39.86 -52.68 -14.02
N TYR A 138 40.49 -52.03 -14.99
CA TYR A 138 41.73 -52.49 -15.60
C TYR A 138 42.89 -51.65 -15.10
N ASN A 139 43.95 -52.32 -14.67
CA ASN A 139 45.20 -51.67 -14.29
C ASN A 139 46.16 -51.73 -15.47
N GLU A 140 46.54 -50.56 -15.99
CA GLU A 140 47.52 -50.42 -17.07
C GLU A 140 48.96 -50.31 -16.54
N LEU A 141 49.14 -50.17 -15.22
CA LEU A 141 50.45 -50.01 -14.60
C LEU A 141 51.11 -51.36 -14.32
N ARG A 142 52.45 -51.36 -14.31
CA ARG A 142 53.29 -52.52 -13.92
C ARG A 142 53.32 -52.79 -12.42
N GLN A 143 52.61 -52.01 -11.61
CA GLN A 143 52.55 -52.13 -10.16
C GLN A 143 51.13 -52.48 -9.71
N GLU A 144 51.00 -53.25 -8.62
CA GLU A 144 49.70 -53.55 -8.01
C GLU A 144 49.03 -52.25 -7.54
N GLN A 145 47.73 -52.12 -7.82
CA GLN A 145 46.91 -51.01 -7.31
C GLN A 145 45.96 -51.51 -6.24
N ILE A 146 45.96 -50.83 -5.09
CA ILE A 146 45.10 -51.15 -3.95
C ILE A 146 44.11 -50.03 -3.72
N PHE A 147 42.83 -50.32 -3.88
CA PHE A 147 41.74 -49.40 -3.59
C PHE A 147 41.22 -49.62 -2.17
N LYS A 148 41.16 -48.54 -1.40
CA LYS A 148 40.58 -48.54 -0.05
C LYS A 148 39.05 -48.59 -0.15
N PRO A 149 38.34 -49.08 0.88
CA PRO A 149 36.90 -48.90 0.99
C PRO A 149 36.52 -47.42 0.87
N ASN A 150 35.38 -47.13 0.26
CA ASN A 150 34.89 -45.79 -0.07
C ASN A 150 35.72 -45.03 -1.13
N THR A 151 36.56 -45.71 -1.91
CA THR A 151 37.18 -45.11 -3.10
C THR A 151 36.08 -44.70 -4.08
N ARG A 152 36.18 -43.48 -4.63
CA ARG A 152 35.16 -42.89 -5.50
C ARG A 152 35.47 -43.16 -6.97
N PHE A 153 34.49 -43.69 -7.69
CA PHE A 153 34.52 -43.85 -9.14
C PHE A 153 33.47 -42.92 -9.74
N VAL A 154 33.90 -42.09 -10.70
CA VAL A 154 33.05 -41.07 -11.33
C VAL A 154 32.79 -41.49 -12.76
N THR A 155 31.52 -41.60 -13.16
CA THR A 155 31.13 -41.85 -14.55
C THR A 155 31.19 -40.55 -15.37
N ASP A 156 31.24 -40.65 -16.69
CA ASP A 156 31.19 -39.47 -17.59
C ASP A 156 29.93 -38.62 -17.40
N SER A 157 28.86 -39.23 -16.90
CA SER A 157 27.61 -38.56 -16.51
C SER A 157 27.65 -37.86 -15.15
N GLY A 158 28.79 -37.89 -14.44
CA GLY A 158 28.98 -37.27 -13.13
C GLY A 158 28.42 -38.07 -11.95
N LEU A 159 28.00 -39.32 -12.15
CA LEU A 159 27.53 -40.18 -11.07
C LEU A 159 28.73 -40.74 -10.29
N VAL A 160 28.63 -40.72 -8.96
CA VAL A 160 29.70 -41.15 -8.07
C VAL A 160 29.31 -42.45 -7.37
N PHE A 161 30.06 -43.52 -7.65
CA PHE A 161 29.97 -44.80 -6.95
C PHE A 161 31.12 -44.95 -5.97
N ARG A 162 30.90 -45.71 -4.90
CA ARG A 162 31.90 -45.95 -3.86
C ARG A 162 32.15 -47.45 -3.71
N SER A 163 33.41 -47.86 -3.61
CA SER A 163 33.74 -49.24 -3.26
C SER A 163 33.23 -49.57 -1.85
N SER A 164 32.61 -50.74 -1.70
CA SER A 164 32.21 -51.27 -0.39
C SER A 164 33.40 -51.85 0.37
N GLU A 165 34.31 -52.51 -0.35
CA GLU A 165 35.40 -53.30 0.22
C GLU A 165 36.76 -52.92 -0.37
N TRP A 166 37.82 -53.54 0.16
CA TRP A 166 39.16 -53.44 -0.39
C TRP A 166 39.22 -54.18 -1.73
N ALA A 167 39.69 -53.50 -2.78
CA ALA A 167 39.92 -54.12 -4.07
C ALA A 167 41.41 -54.03 -4.42
N LYS A 168 42.02 -55.18 -4.72
CA LYS A 168 43.40 -55.26 -5.22
C LYS A 168 43.34 -55.62 -6.69
N VAL A 169 43.91 -54.78 -7.54
CA VAL A 169 43.99 -55.02 -8.98
C VAL A 169 45.44 -55.37 -9.32
N PRO A 170 45.69 -56.57 -9.88
CA PRO A 170 47.03 -57.01 -10.21
C PRO A 170 47.68 -56.08 -11.26
N PRO A 171 49.02 -56.08 -11.37
CA PRO A 171 49.71 -55.32 -12.41
C PRO A 171 49.31 -55.81 -13.81
N ALA A 172 49.43 -54.93 -14.81
CA ALA A 172 49.26 -55.31 -16.20
C ALA A 172 50.30 -56.37 -16.58
N THR A 173 49.83 -57.59 -16.87
CA THR A 173 50.68 -58.58 -17.54
C THR A 173 50.86 -58.11 -18.97
N SER A 174 52.06 -57.61 -19.31
CA SER A 174 52.46 -57.49 -20.70
C SER A 174 52.43 -58.89 -21.29
N ALA A 175 51.43 -59.17 -22.13
CA ALA A 175 51.48 -60.34 -23.00
C ALA A 175 52.79 -60.25 -23.79
N SER A 176 53.66 -61.24 -23.59
CA SER A 176 54.88 -61.46 -24.37
C SER A 176 54.58 -61.62 -25.85
#